data_AF-A0AA41V7Z5-F1
#
_entry.id   AF-A0AA41V7Z5-F1
#
_cell.length_a   1.000
_cell.length_b   1.000
_cell.length_c   1.000
_cell.angle_alpha   90.00
_cell.angle_beta   90.00
_cell.angle_gamma   90.00
#
_symmetry.space_group_name_H-M   'P 1'
#
loop_
_entity.id
_entity.type
_entity.pdbx_description
1 polymer ?
#
loop_
_entity_poly.entity_id
_entity_poly.type
_entity_poly.pdbx_seq_one_letter_code
_entity_poly.pdbx_strand_id
1 'polypeptide(L)' 'MSIYSRGVSVLMPGDKIPTYIAHPVPVPCPPERVFWPHHQQKPSASSSSSPSNAT' A
#
# COMPACT_ATOMS: atom_id res chain seq x y z
N MET A 1 -20.65 -7.85 23.68
CA MET A 1 -20.96 -6.42 23.91
C MET A 1 -20.39 -5.58 22.77
N SER A 2 -21.19 -5.18 21.78
CA SER A 2 -20.79 -4.16 20.80
C SER A 2 -21.49 -2.84 21.14
N ILE A 3 -21.10 -2.20 22.24
CA ILE A 3 -21.73 -0.93 22.67
C ILE A 3 -21.49 0.17 21.62
N TYR A 4 -20.45 0.01 20.78
CA TYR A 4 -20.13 0.91 19.67
C TYR A 4 -20.88 0.65 18.36
N SER A 5 -21.78 -0.35 18.27
CA SER A 5 -22.49 -0.62 17.00
C SER A 5 -23.65 0.34 16.74
N ARG A 6 -24.22 0.94 17.80
CA ARG A 6 -25.24 1.98 17.70
C ARG A 6 -24.56 3.31 18.04
N GLY A 7 -24.53 4.23 17.08
CA GLY A 7 -23.73 5.47 17.15
C GLY A 7 -23.80 6.14 18.53
N VAL A 8 -22.65 6.32 19.15
CA VAL A 8 -22.54 6.95 20.46
C VAL A 8 -22.49 8.46 20.23
N SER A 9 -23.48 9.18 20.74
CA SER A 9 -23.47 10.63 20.79
C SER A 9 -22.59 11.10 21.96
N VAL A 10 -21.58 11.91 21.68
CA VAL A 10 -20.67 12.49 22.68
C VAL A 10 -20.71 13.99 22.62
N LEU A 11 -20.83 14.63 23.78
CA LEU A 11 -20.74 16.08 23.91
C LEU A 11 -19.27 16.46 24.16
N MET A 12 -18.69 17.24 23.25
CA MET A 12 -17.33 17.75 23.41
C MET A 12 -17.33 18.99 24.31
N PRO A 13 -16.23 19.27 25.03
CA PRO A 13 -16.10 20.50 25.80
C PRO A 13 -16.25 21.73 24.88
N GLY A 14 -17.15 22.65 25.25
CA GLY A 14 -17.42 23.87 24.48
C GLY A 14 -18.59 23.75 23.49
N ASP A 15 -19.05 22.52 23.19
CA ASP A 15 -20.18 22.30 22.30
C ASP A 15 -21.51 22.26 23.07
N LYS A 16 -22.56 22.74 22.41
CA LYS A 16 -23.95 22.69 22.92
C LYS A 16 -24.76 21.54 22.31
N ILE A 17 -24.25 20.95 21.24
CA ILE A 17 -24.90 19.89 20.47
C ILE A 17 -23.96 18.68 20.46
N PRO A 18 -24.44 17.47 20.77
CA PRO A 18 -23.61 16.28 20.79
C PRO A 18 -23.21 15.85 19.37
N THR A 19 -21.98 15.37 19.22
CA THR A 19 -21.42 14.83 17.98
C THR A 19 -21.45 13.30 18.02
N TYR A 20 -21.80 12.65 16.91
CA TYR A 20 -21.76 11.20 16.81
C TYR A 20 -20.35 10.71 16.50
N ILE A 21 -19.85 9.77 17.30
CA ILE A 21 -18.58 9.11 16.98
C ILE A 21 -18.82 8.13 15.82
N ALA A 22 -18.02 8.26 14.77
CA ALA A 22 -18.03 7.34 13.65
C ALA A 22 -17.67 5.92 14.11
N HIS A 23 -18.22 4.90 13.43
CA HIS A 23 -17.83 3.52 13.67
C HIS A 23 -16.32 3.35 13.41
N PRO A 24 -15.64 2.47 14.17
CA PRO A 24 -14.26 2.11 13.87
C PRO A 24 -14.12 1.71 12.41
N VAL A 25 -13.04 2.17 11.76
CA VAL A 25 -12.76 1.82 10.37
C VAL A 25 -12.74 0.29 10.25
N PRO A 26 -13.45 -0.30 9.28
CA PRO A 26 -13.35 -1.73 9.00
C PRO A 26 -11.89 -2.16 8.82
N VAL A 27 -11.58 -3.41 9.18
CA VAL A 27 -10.23 -3.94 9.02
C VAL A 27 -9.73 -3.74 7.58
N PRO A 28 -8.50 -3.23 7.37
CA PRO A 28 -7.92 -3.10 6.05
C PRO A 28 -7.93 -4.45 5.32
N CYS A 29 -8.28 -4.44 4.03
CA CYS A 29 -8.17 -5.64 3.21
C CYS A 29 -6.72 -6.15 3.19
N PRO A 30 -6.48 -7.48 3.15
CA PRO A 30 -5.14 -8.01 2.95
C PRO A 30 -4.53 -7.43 1.67
N PRO A 31 -3.22 -7.08 1.67
CA PRO A 31 -2.55 -6.66 0.45
C PRO A 31 -2.74 -7.71 -0.65
N GLU A 32 -3.23 -7.27 -1.81
CA GLU A 32 -3.29 -8.13 -2.98
C GLU A 32 -1.85 -8.51 -3.35
N ARG A 33 -1.54 -9.81 -3.30
CA ARG A 33 -0.23 -10.32 -3.72
C ARG A 33 -0.15 -10.29 -5.24
N VAL A 34 -0.22 -9.10 -5.82
CA VAL A 34 0.01 -8.89 -7.24
C VAL A 34 1.45 -9.33 -7.51
N PHE A 35 1.60 -10.47 -8.18
CA PHE A 35 2.88 -10.93 -8.69
C PHE A 35 3.27 -10.00 -9.84
N TRP A 36 4.07 -8.98 -9.54
CA TRP A 36 4.68 -8.16 -10.56
C TRP A 36 5.61 -9.05 -11.41
N PRO A 37 5.49 -9.06 -12.75
CA PRO A 37 6.39 -9.82 -13.58
C PRO A 37 7.82 -9.30 -13.38
N HIS A 38 8.75 -10.21 -13.13
CA HIS A 38 10.16 -9.88 -12.95
C HIS A 38 10.69 -9.26 -14.24
N HIS A 39 11.14 -8.01 -14.19
CA HIS A 39 11.79 -7.36 -15.32
C HIS A 39 13.05 -8.17 -15.69
N GLN A 40 13.00 -8.92 -16.80
CA GLN A 40 14.20 -9.54 -17.35
C GLN A 40 15.13 -8.43 -17.82
N GLN A 41 16.23 -8.23 -17.11
CA GLN A 41 17.35 -7.46 -17.63
C GLN A 41 17.92 -8.23 -18.81
N LYS A 42 17.67 -7.76 -20.03
CA LYS A 42 18.30 -8.29 -21.24
C LYS A 42 19.81 -8.12 -21.07
N PRO A 43 20.63 -9.19 -21.15
CA PRO A 43 22.07 -9.02 -21.19
C PRO A 43 22.40 -8.13 -22.38
N SER A 44 22.99 -6.95 -22.12
CA SER A 44 23.60 -6.17 -23.17
C SER A 44 24.67 -7.06 -23.80
N ALA A 45 24.55 -7.32 -25.10
CA ALA A 45 25.59 -8.01 -25.83
C ALA A 45 26.86 -7.16 -25.71
N SER A 46 27.75 -7.53 -24.79
CA SER A 46 29.10 -7.00 -24.75
C SER A 46 29.74 -7.43 -26.06
N SER A 47 29.94 -6.49 -26.97
CA SER A 47 30.78 -6.65 -28.15
C SER A 47 32.18 -7.00 -27.66
N SER A 48 32.47 -8.31 -27.60
CA SER A 48 33.80 -8.82 -27.29
C SER A 48 34.74 -8.41 -28.41
N SER A 49 35.67 -7.52 -28.06
CA SER A 49 36.80 -7.08 -28.86
C SER A 49 37.62 -8.27 -29.37
N SER A 50 37.94 -8.28 -30.66
CA SER A 50 39.05 -9.08 -31.20
C SER A 50 40.20 -8.12 -31.54
N PRO A 51 41.40 -8.28 -30.97
CA PRO A 51 42.58 -7.62 -31.53
C PRO A 51 43.03 -8.43 -32.75
N SER A 52 43.20 -7.75 -33.89
CA SER A 52 43.78 -8.30 -35.10
C SER A 52 45.31 -8.32 -34.97
N ASN A 53 45.90 -9.51 -34.93
CA ASN A 53 47.36 -9.69 -34.97
C ASN A 53 47.72 -9.99 -36.44
N ALA A 54 48.37 -9.06 -37.14
CA ALA A 54 48.91 -9.31 -38.48
C ALA A 54 50.43 -9.49 -38.37
N THR A 55 50.92 -10.63 -38.89
CA THR A 55 52.33 -10.98 -39.15
C THR A 55 52.77 -10.41 -40.49
#